data_AF-A0A355EVN8-F1
#
_entry.id   AF-A0A355EVN8-F1
#
_cell.length_a   1.000
_cell.length_b   1.000
_cell.length_c   1.000
_cell.angle_alpha   90.00
_cell.angle_beta   90.00
_cell.angle_gamma   90.00
#
_symmetry.space_group_name_H-M   'P 1'
#
loop_
_entity.id
_entity.type
_entity.pdbx_description
1 polymer ?
#
loop_
_entity_poly.entity_id
_entity_poly.type
_entity_poly.pdbx_seq_one_letter_code
_entity_poly.pdbx_strand_id
1 'polypeptide(L)' 'EITKNGGIAICAPIAPYDATRKEVRQAVEEGGGFVLVHVATPIETCEERDRKGLYAKARAGILKEFTGIS' A
#
# COMPACT_ATOMS: atom_id res chain seq x y z
N GLU A 1 -6.47 -2.46 -18.61
CA GLU A 1 -5.49 -2.90 -19.62
C GLU A 1 -4.80 -4.22 -19.32
N ILE A 2 -3.93 -4.35 -18.30
CA ILE A 2 -3.13 -5.58 -18.09
C ILE A 2 -3.99 -6.83 -17.91
N THR A 3 -4.86 -6.85 -16.88
CA THR A 3 -5.70 -8.02 -16.55
C THR A 3 -6.65 -8.38 -17.70
N LYS A 4 -7.24 -7.38 -18.37
CA LYS A 4 -8.15 -7.57 -19.52
C LYS A 4 -7.48 -8.32 -20.69
N ASN A 5 -6.17 -8.23 -20.82
CA ASN A 5 -5.38 -8.90 -21.86
C ASN A 5 -4.71 -10.21 -21.37
N GLY A 6 -5.14 -10.76 -20.22
CA GLY A 6 -4.59 -12.00 -19.66
C GLY A 6 -3.23 -11.85 -18.97
N GLY A 7 -2.75 -10.61 -18.79
CA GLY A 7 -1.52 -10.33 -18.05
C GLY A 7 -1.71 -10.33 -16.53
N ILE A 8 -0.60 -10.43 -15.79
CA ILE A 8 -0.57 -10.38 -14.32
C ILE A 8 0.13 -9.09 -13.89
N ALA A 9 -0.58 -8.24 -13.14
CA ALA A 9 -0.01 -7.04 -12.52
C ALA A 9 0.31 -7.30 -11.04
N ILE A 10 1.52 -6.92 -10.61
CA ILE A 10 1.93 -6.93 -9.19
C ILE A 10 2.09 -5.48 -8.73
N CYS A 11 1.26 -5.08 -7.77
CA CYS A 11 1.24 -3.73 -7.23
C CYS A 11 1.51 -3.78 -5.72
N ALA A 12 2.46 -2.99 -5.23
CA ALA A 12 2.78 -2.87 -3.80
C ALA A 12 2.64 -1.43 -3.27
N PRO A 13 1.48 -0.76 -3.41
CA PRO A 13 1.21 0.52 -2.77
C PRO A 13 0.91 0.34 -1.27
N ILE A 14 0.99 1.43 -0.50
CA ILE A 14 0.61 1.45 0.92
C ILE A 14 -0.89 1.18 1.10
N ALA A 15 -1.73 1.73 0.20
CA ALA A 15 -3.18 1.54 0.15
C ALA A 15 -3.90 1.56 1.53
N PRO A 16 -3.79 2.66 2.31
CA PRO A 16 -4.25 2.70 3.70
C PRO A 16 -5.77 2.59 3.82
N TYR A 17 -6.51 3.12 2.84
CA TYR A 17 -7.97 3.22 2.89
C TYR A 17 -8.67 2.00 2.31
N ASP A 18 -9.63 1.47 3.07
CA ASP A 18 -10.41 0.31 2.66
C ASP A 18 -11.31 0.58 1.44
N ALA A 19 -11.89 1.78 1.37
CA ALA A 19 -12.71 2.21 0.23
C ALA A 19 -11.92 2.11 -1.08
N THR A 20 -10.71 2.68 -1.12
CA THR A 20 -9.84 2.62 -2.32
C THR A 20 -9.47 1.19 -2.69
N ARG A 21 -9.19 0.30 -1.71
CA ARG A 21 -8.93 -1.12 -2.01
C ARG A 21 -10.15 -1.82 -2.61
N LYS A 22 -11.35 -1.50 -2.13
CA LYS A 22 -12.62 -2.04 -2.66
C LYS A 22 -12.92 -1.53 -4.06
N GLU A 23 -12.72 -0.24 -4.32
CA GLU A 23 -12.88 0.36 -5.65
C GLU A 23 -11.95 -0.30 -6.67
N VAL A 24 -10.66 -0.46 -6.34
CA VAL A 24 -9.69 -1.13 -7.22
C VAL A 24 -10.06 -2.60 -7.44
N ARG A 25 -10.48 -3.30 -6.39
CA ARG A 25 -10.97 -4.68 -6.52
C ARG A 25 -12.11 -4.76 -7.54
N GLN A 26 -13.14 -3.93 -7.38
CA GLN A 26 -14.29 -3.91 -8.29
C GLN A 26 -13.86 -3.66 -9.74
N ALA A 27 -13.01 -2.67 -9.97
CA ALA A 27 -12.51 -2.34 -11.31
C ALA A 27 -11.68 -3.46 -11.96
N VAL A 28 -10.93 -4.24 -11.17
CA VAL A 28 -10.16 -5.38 -11.68
C VAL A 28 -11.04 -6.60 -11.93
N GLU A 29 -12.00 -6.86 -11.04
CA GLU A 29 -12.92 -7.99 -11.11
C GLU A 29 -13.84 -7.95 -12.35
N GLU A 30 -14.00 -6.79 -13.00
CA GLU A 30 -14.64 -6.66 -14.32
C GLU A 30 -13.90 -7.41 -15.44
N GLY A 31 -12.59 -7.62 -15.31
CA GLY A 31 -11.73 -8.17 -16.38
C GLY A 31 -10.89 -9.39 -15.98
N GLY A 32 -10.92 -9.82 -14.72
CA GLY A 32 -10.19 -10.99 -14.25
C GLY A 32 -10.13 -11.10 -12.72
N GLY A 33 -9.24 -11.95 -12.19
CA GLY A 33 -9.11 -12.17 -10.76
C GLY A 33 -8.39 -11.05 -10.00
N PHE A 34 -8.76 -10.85 -8.74
CA PHE A 34 -8.07 -9.93 -7.82
C PHE A 34 -7.70 -10.62 -6.50
N VAL A 35 -6.44 -10.50 -6.10
CA VAL A 35 -5.91 -11.02 -4.83
C VAL A 35 -5.36 -9.87 -4.00
N LEU A 36 -5.86 -9.73 -2.78
CA LEU A 36 -5.32 -8.78 -1.81
C LEU A 36 -4.39 -9.51 -0.85
N VAL A 37 -3.12 -9.09 -0.79
CA VAL A 37 -2.15 -9.59 0.17
C VAL A 37 -1.91 -8.52 1.23
N HIS A 38 -2.35 -8.77 2.46
CA HIS A 38 -2.08 -7.88 3.59
C HIS A 38 -0.69 -8.18 4.16
N VAL A 39 0.28 -7.33 3.83
CA VAL A 39 1.62 -7.39 4.43
C VAL A 39 1.56 -6.76 5.82
N ALA A 40 1.07 -7.52 6.79
CA ALA A 40 0.78 -7.09 8.16
C ALA A 40 2.04 -6.99 9.04
N THR A 41 3.11 -6.38 8.52
CA THR A 41 4.33 -6.17 9.32
C THR A 41 4.07 -5.08 10.37
N PRO A 42 4.38 -5.30 11.66
CA PRO A 42 4.21 -4.29 12.70
C PRO A 42 4.96 -2.99 12.37
N ILE A 43 4.40 -1.85 12.78
CA ILE A 43 4.98 -0.54 12.47
C ILE A 43 6.35 -0.37 13.13
N GLU A 44 6.55 -0.94 14.31
CA GLU A 44 7.80 -0.90 15.06
C GLU A 44 8.93 -1.55 14.25
N THR A 45 8.65 -2.68 13.58
CA THR A 45 9.62 -3.34 12.69
C THR A 45 9.88 -2.52 11.43
N CYS A 46 8.88 -1.82 10.91
CA CYS A 46 9.05 -0.93 9.75
C CYS A 46 9.89 0.31 10.09
N GLU A 47 9.66 0.92 11.27
CA GLU A 47 10.41 2.05 11.82
C GLU A 47 11.85 1.66 12.14
N GLU A 48 12.08 0.51 12.78
CA GLU A 48 13.43 0.00 13.06
C GLU A 48 14.24 -0.15 11.77
N ARG A 49 13.62 -0.61 10.69
CA ARG A 49 14.29 -0.83 9.40
C ARG A 49 14.59 0.44 8.63
N ASP A 50 13.92 1.56 8.91
CA ASP A 50 13.81 2.82 8.15
C ASP A 50 14.98 3.17 7.21
N ARG A 51 15.12 2.43 6.11
CA ARG A 51 16.31 2.51 5.24
C ARG A 51 16.46 3.83 4.52
N LYS A 52 15.39 4.60 4.46
CA LYS A 52 15.33 5.90 3.77
C LYS A 52 15.24 7.07 4.75
N GLY A 53 15.22 6.82 6.06
CA GLY A 53 15.06 7.85 7.08
C GLY A 53 13.70 8.57 7.02
N LEU A 54 12.68 7.95 6.42
CA LEU A 54 11.38 8.60 6.23
C LEU A 54 10.56 8.58 7.52
N TYR A 55 10.59 7.48 8.27
CA TYR A 55 9.94 7.41 9.58
C TYR A 55 10.61 8.36 10.57
N ALA A 56 11.94 8.44 10.58
CA ALA A 56 12.67 9.40 11.41
C ALA A 56 12.26 10.86 11.11
N LYS A 57 12.13 11.23 9.82
CA LYS A 57 11.66 12.56 9.42
C LYS A 57 10.20 12.82 9.78
N ALA A 58 9.34 11.81 9.67
CA ALA A 58 7.94 11.91 10.10
C ALA A 58 7.82 12.12 11.61
N ARG A 59 8.55 11.33 12.42
CA ARG A 59 8.62 11.48 13.88
C ARG A 59 9.16 12.86 14.31
N ALA A 60 10.10 13.43 13.55
CA ALA A 60 10.61 14.78 13.75
C ALA A 60 9.64 15.90 13.28
N GLY A 61 8.46 15.56 12.74
CA GLY A 61 7.47 16.51 12.25
C GLY A 61 7.84 17.20 10.93
N ILE A 62 8.89 16.74 10.25
CA ILE A 62 9.35 17.31 8.96
C ILE A 62 8.44 16.84 7.83
N LEU A 63 8.02 15.57 7.87
CA LEU A 63 7.03 15.02 6.93
C LEU A 63 5.67 14.97 7.61
N LYS A 64 4.71 15.71 7.06
CA LYS A 64 3.31 15.71 7.50
C LYS A 64 2.52 14.63 6.76
N GLU A 65 1.43 14.17 7.37
CA GLU A 65 0.48 13.20 6.79
C GLU A 65 1.17 11.90 6.35
N PHE A 66 2.07 11.40 7.20
CA PHE A 66 2.83 10.19 6.95
C PHE A 66 2.11 8.96 7.51
N THR A 67 1.76 8.03 6.62
CA THR A 67 0.99 6.83 6.98
C THR A 67 1.65 6.04 8.13
N GLY A 68 0.87 5.76 9.16
CA GLY A 68 1.33 5.07 10.38
C GLY A 68 1.83 6.01 11.49
N ILE A 69 2.08 7.29 11.20
CA ILE A 69 2.55 8.29 12.17
C ILE A 69 1.52 9.39 12.42
N SER A 70 0.99 10.01 11.36
CA SER A 70 0.10 11.17 11.42
C SER A 70 -1.02 11.07 10.41
#